data_AF-A0A7C1LY43-F1
#
_entry.id   AF-A0A7C1LY43-F1
#
_cell.length_a   1.000
_cell.length_b   1.000
_cell.length_c   1.000
_cell.angle_alpha   90.00
_cell.angle_beta   90.00
_cell.angle_gamma   90.00
#
_symmetry.space_group_name_H-M   'P 1'
#
loop_
_entity.id
_entity.type
_entity.pdbx_description
1 polymer ?
#
loop_
_entity_poly.entity_id
_entity_poly.type
_entity_poly.pdbx_seq_one_letter_code
_entity_poly.pdbx_strand_id
1 'polypeptide(L)' 'MNKTTWKTLAIIFIILFTLETLFIIWAWDYGTDILEEESECVLNVCADGEYDAYIYDSIENICYCYKDGEIAYKKFIR' A
#
# COMPACT_ATOMS: atom_id res chain seq x y z
N MET A 1 -29.99 31.38 -13.12
CA MET A 1 -29.07 31.21 -11.97
C MET A 1 -28.30 32.50 -11.77
N ASN A 2 -28.18 32.98 -10.53
CA ASN A 2 -27.55 34.28 -10.27
C ASN A 2 -26.03 34.20 -10.53
N LYS A 3 -25.40 35.26 -11.06
CA LYS A 3 -23.98 35.23 -11.47
C LYS A 3 -23.04 34.83 -10.32
N THR A 4 -23.39 35.19 -9.10
CA THR A 4 -22.62 34.87 -7.89
C THR A 4 -22.74 33.39 -7.53
N THR A 5 -23.93 32.80 -7.64
CA THR A 5 -24.20 31.40 -7.27
C THR A 5 -23.43 30.40 -8.13
N TRP A 6 -23.33 30.64 -9.44
CA TRP A 6 -22.57 29.76 -10.34
C TRP A 6 -21.07 29.79 -10.04
N LYS A 7 -20.52 30.97 -9.73
CA LYS A 7 -19.11 31.12 -9.37
C LYS A 7 -18.77 30.37 -8.08
N THR A 8 -19.64 30.47 -7.07
CA THR A 8 -19.48 29.74 -5.81
C THR A 8 -19.51 28.23 -6.03
N LEU A 9 -20.48 27.73 -6.82
CA LEU A 9 -20.55 26.31 -7.17
C LEU A 9 -19.29 25.84 -7.91
N ALA A 10 -18.81 26.61 -8.88
CA ALA A 10 -17.60 26.27 -9.62
C ALA A 10 -16.37 26.14 -8.72
N ILE A 11 -16.20 27.04 -7.75
CA ILE A 11 -15.09 26.98 -6.78
C ILE A 11 -15.20 25.71 -5.92
N ILE A 12 -16.40 25.37 -5.44
CA ILE A 12 -16.63 24.15 -4.65
C ILE A 12 -16.25 22.91 -5.46
N PHE A 13 -16.68 22.83 -6.72
CA PHE A 13 -16.32 21.71 -7.59
C PHE A 13 -14.81 21.60 -7.82
N ILE A 14 -14.11 22.72 -8.02
CA ILE A 14 -12.65 22.72 -8.18
C ILE A 14 -11.97 22.17 -6.93
N ILE A 15 -12.41 22.59 -5.74
CA ILE A 15 -11.85 22.11 -4.46
C ILE A 15 -12.11 20.61 -4.30
N LEU A 16 -13.34 20.16 -4.52
CA LEU A 16 -13.70 18.74 -4.41
C LEU A 16 -12.88 17.88 -5.37
N PHE A 17 -12.77 18.30 -6.63
CA PHE A 17 -12.00 17.58 -7.63
C PHE A 17 -10.50 17.52 -7.29
N THR A 18 -9.96 18.60 -6.72
CA THR A 18 -8.55 18.65 -6.28
C THR A 18 -8.33 17.68 -5.13
N LEU A 19 -9.20 17.66 -4.12
CA LEU A 19 -9.11 16.74 -2.99
C LEU A 19 -9.27 15.28 -3.44
N GLU A 20 -10.22 15.00 -4.33
CA GLU A 20 -10.42 13.67 -4.89
C GLU A 20 -9.18 13.18 -5.65
N THR A 21 -8.58 14.04 -6.48
CA THR A 21 -7.36 13.69 -7.23
C THR A 21 -6.20 13.40 -6.29
N LEU A 22 -6.00 14.21 -5.26
CA LEU A 22 -4.96 13.97 -4.25
C LEU A 22 -5.18 12.67 -3.48
N PHE A 23 -6.43 12.36 -3.14
CA PHE A 23 -6.78 11.11 -2.47
C PHE A 23 -6.49 9.89 -3.36
N ILE A 24 -6.84 9.94 -4.64
CA ILE A 24 -6.57 8.85 -5.58
C ILE A 24 -5.07 8.62 -5.74
N ILE A 25 -4.28 9.69 -5.88
CA ILE A 25 -2.80 9.57 -5.98
C ILE A 25 -2.24 8.91 -4.73
N TRP A 26 -2.65 9.37 -3.54
CA TRP A 26 -2.20 8.79 -2.28
C TRP A 26 -2.61 7.33 -2.12
N ALA A 27 -3.85 6.97 -2.48
CA ALA A 27 -4.32 5.59 -2.40
C ALA A 27 -3.59 4.67 -3.39
N TRP A 28 -3.24 5.19 -4.57
CA TRP A 28 -2.44 4.45 -5.54
C TRP A 28 -1.04 4.18 -5.01
N ASP A 29 -0.37 5.22 -4.51
CA ASP A 29 0.99 5.15 -3.94
C ASP A 29 1.06 4.14 -2.79
N TYR A 30 0.14 4.27 -1.82
CA TYR A 30 0.03 3.33 -0.71
C TYR A 30 -0.25 1.89 -1.17
N GLY A 31 -1.09 1.72 -2.19
CA GLY A 31 -1.37 0.41 -2.76
C GLY A 31 -0.16 -0.21 -3.46
N THR A 32 0.66 0.60 -4.14
CA THR A 32 1.89 0.11 -4.78
C THR A 32 2.97 -0.24 -3.78
N ASP A 33 3.11 0.54 -2.70
CA ASP A 33 4.09 0.27 -1.63
C ASP A 33 3.84 -1.10 -0.99
N ILE A 34 2.58 -1.41 -0.63
CA ILE A 34 2.23 -2.72 -0.05
C ILE A 34 2.59 -3.86 -1.01
N LEU A 35 2.33 -3.70 -2.30
CA LEU A 35 2.65 -4.72 -3.30
C LEU A 35 4.16 -4.91 -3.47
N GLU A 36 4.94 -3.83 -3.36
CA GLU A 36 6.40 -3.88 -3.42
C GLU A 36 6.96 -4.56 -2.17
N GLU A 37 6.46 -4.24 -0.99
CA GLU A 37 6.84 -4.88 0.29
C GLU A 37 6.49 -6.37 0.30
N GLU A 38 5.30 -6.74 -0.15
CA GLU A 38 4.88 -8.14 -0.27
C GLU A 38 5.75 -8.88 -1.30
N SER A 39 6.04 -8.26 -2.44
CA SER A 39 6.96 -8.80 -3.45
C SER A 39 8.37 -8.99 -2.90
N GLU A 40 8.91 -8.03 -2.12
CA GLU A 40 10.20 -8.16 -1.47
C GLU A 40 10.20 -9.35 -0.48
N CYS A 41 9.11 -9.51 0.27
CA CYS A 41 8.94 -10.63 1.18
C CYS A 41 9.10 -11.99 0.48
N VAL A 42 8.41 -12.15 -0.64
CA VAL A 42 8.41 -13.42 -1.38
C VAL A 42 9.73 -13.63 -2.10
N LEU A 43 10.15 -12.64 -2.88
CA LEU A 43 11.19 -12.80 -3.87
C LEU A 43 12.59 -12.61 -3.30
N ASN A 44 12.74 -11.77 -2.28
CA ASN A 44 14.06 -11.41 -1.73
C ASN A 44 14.32 -11.99 -0.34
N VAL A 45 13.27 -12.25 0.45
CA VAL A 45 13.40 -12.77 1.83
C VAL A 45 13.16 -14.27 1.88
N CYS A 46 12.03 -14.74 1.35
CA CYS A 46 11.61 -16.14 1.47
C CYS A 46 11.83 -16.98 0.21
N ALA A 47 12.48 -16.47 -0.84
CA ALA A 47 12.73 -17.25 -2.06
C ALA A 47 13.89 -18.25 -1.93
N ASP A 48 14.94 -17.89 -1.19
CA ASP A 48 16.23 -18.59 -1.25
C ASP A 48 16.39 -19.75 -0.24
N GLY A 49 15.45 -19.92 0.71
CA GLY A 49 15.67 -20.77 1.89
C GLY A 49 14.90 -22.10 1.97
N GLU A 50 14.39 -22.62 0.85
CA GLU A 50 13.49 -23.79 0.84
C GLU A 50 12.33 -23.61 1.85
N TYR A 51 11.74 -22.41 1.88
CA TYR A 51 10.58 -22.12 2.71
C TYR A 51 9.32 -22.56 1.97
N ASP A 52 8.39 -23.18 2.69
CA ASP A 52 7.14 -23.70 2.14
C ASP A 52 6.06 -22.62 2.04
N ALA A 53 6.14 -21.61 2.90
CA ALA A 53 5.18 -20.52 2.96
C ALA A 53 5.83 -19.24 3.49
N TYR A 54 5.16 -18.11 3.26
CA TYR A 54 5.53 -16.82 3.81
C TYR A 54 4.28 -16.09 4.30
N ILE A 55 4.47 -15.17 5.26
CA ILE A 55 3.46 -14.21 5.69
C ILE A 55 4.15 -12.86 5.82
N TYR A 56 3.63 -11.85 5.13
CA TYR A 56 4.00 -10.46 5.34
C TYR A 56 3.02 -9.80 6.32
N ASP A 57 3.54 -9.28 7.43
CA ASP A 57 2.79 -8.46 8.39
C ASP A 57 3.05 -6.97 8.07
N SER A 58 2.05 -6.30 7.50
CA SER A 58 2.11 -4.88 7.11
C SER A 58 1.95 -3.90 8.28
N ILE A 59 1.61 -4.37 9.48
CA ILE A 59 1.55 -3.52 10.67
C ILE A 59 2.94 -3.41 11.29
N GLU A 60 3.62 -4.55 11.40
CA GLU A 60 4.97 -4.62 11.97
C GLU A 60 6.08 -4.50 10.93
N ASN A 61 5.75 -4.52 9.63
CA ASN A 61 6.68 -4.61 8.50
C ASN A 61 7.65 -5.80 8.62
N ILE A 62 7.13 -6.96 9.02
CA ILE A 62 7.92 -8.18 9.20
C ILE A 62 7.48 -9.24 8.19
N CYS A 63 8.48 -9.81 7.54
CA CYS A 63 8.34 -11.03 6.77
C CYS A 63 8.66 -12.24 7.61
N TYR A 64 7.72 -13.17 7.66
CA TYR A 64 7.84 -14.46 8.29
C TYR A 64 7.93 -15.54 7.21
N CYS A 65 9.06 -16.24 7.15
CA CYS A 65 9.23 -17.40 6.27
C CYS A 65 9.05 -18.69 7.09
N TYR A 66 8.25 -19.60 6.56
CA TYR A 66 7.88 -20.85 7.23
C TYR A 66 8.51 -22.05 6.54
N LYS A 67 8.96 -23.02 7.33
CA LYS A 67 9.41 -24.33 6.87
C LYS A 67 8.82 -25.40 7.79
N ASP A 68 8.22 -26.44 7.21
CA ASP A 68 7.54 -27.50 7.94
C ASP A 68 6.46 -26.99 8.93
N GLY A 69 5.84 -25.85 8.62
CA GLY A 69 4.81 -25.22 9.45
C GLY A 69 5.31 -24.37 10.63
N GLU A 70 6.63 -24.24 10.81
CA GLU A 70 7.25 -23.38 11.84
C GLU A 70 7.92 -22.15 11.23
N ILE A 71 8.04 -21.07 12.01
CA ILE A 71 8.76 -19.85 11.60
C ILE A 71 10.25 -20.17 11.57
N ALA A 72 10.79 -20.36 10.37
CA ALA A 72 12.20 -20.67 10.15
C ALA A 72 13.06 -19.40 10.05
N TYR A 73 12.50 -18.31 9.52
CA TYR A 73 13.19 -17.04 9.38
C TYR A 73 12.24 -15.84 9.51
N LYS A 74 12.75 -14.74 10.04
CA LYS A 74 12.03 -13.46 10.06
C LYS A 74 12.95 -12.30 9.73
N LYS A 75 12.45 -11.35 8.94
CA LYS A 75 13.19 -10.14 8.57
C LYS A 75 12.26 -8.94 8.58
N PHE A 76 12.73 -7.84 9.15
CA PHE A 76 12.08 -6.55 9.04
C PHE A 76 12.40 -5.94 7.68
N ILE A 77 11.37 -5.49 6.97
CA ILE A 77 11.49 -4.77 5.70
C ILE A 77 11.18 -3.30 5.99
N ARG A 78 11.94 -2.38 5.41
CA ARG A 78 11.83 -0.94 5.70
C ARG A 78 11.52 -0.17 4.44
#